data_AF-A0A9P4N3Q1-F1
#
_entry.id   AF-A0A9P4N3Q1-F1
#
_cell.length_a   1.000
_cell.length_b   1.000
_cell.length_c   1.000
_cell.angle_alpha   90.00
_cell.angle_beta   90.00
_cell.angle_gamma   90.00
#
_symmetry.space_group_name_H-M   'P 1'
#
loop_
_entity.id
_entity.type
_entity.pdbx_description
1 polymer ?
#
loop_
_entity_poly.entity_id
_entity_poly.type
_entity_poly.pdbx_seq_one_letter_code
_entity_poly.pdbx_strand_id
1 'polypeptide(L)'
;MFELIRHAISPAHEKEESPQSYGRGINILVGRRGDEEEIFVTSRVLRACPVLKRSLIEGYWVVNVNPAIFRILIEHLNNERGIDRLLHGPHLMLSFAKAWYLAKAFGLPNFQNRLTDLFQEKYCQLLRDRVIIQPDQEPISFLQSNVGFHTQAEKFIIEFYAGLCRWYGDISPKLEGLAPDTARHIAERWRLIVSSEGRNDRIMDYRCFRVPSTVLDNPKILQICPPPTPPLSRPATVPVQASTPPPKLPVQPTGLPRSNSNLSFSKRVRMLVPGLSSANGGDEVIVEPGSLTTAIKALQERSSTPSPVPARRHSLTPYYSSPLSRPPSTSVRAPFMPQSPSRLLVRSRMIAHEDESSEDDEPSDYFTEVFQKKMYIVEKEFEIGKDKEGR
;
A
#
# COMPACT_ATOMS: atom_id res chain seq x y z
N MET A 1 49.54 -24.84 7.02
CA MET A 1 49.39 -23.80 8.08
C MET A 1 48.05 -23.05 7.93
N PHE A 2 46.96 -23.77 7.60
CA PHE A 2 45.60 -23.23 7.39
C PHE A 2 44.51 -24.18 7.92
N GLU A 3 44.84 -25.00 8.94
CA GLU A 3 43.91 -25.97 9.57
C GLU A 3 43.62 -25.62 11.05
N LEU A 4 44.09 -24.47 11.53
CA LEU A 4 44.05 -24.10 12.97
C LEU A 4 43.03 -23.02 13.34
N ILE A 5 42.17 -22.57 12.41
CA ILE A 5 41.13 -21.54 12.67
C ILE A 5 39.70 -22.14 12.68
N ARG A 6 39.53 -23.42 12.34
CA ARG A 6 38.19 -24.04 12.21
C ARG A 6 37.56 -24.50 13.54
N HIS A 7 38.31 -24.45 14.65
CA HIS A 7 37.84 -24.93 15.96
C HIS A 7 37.50 -23.83 16.98
N ALA A 8 37.48 -22.55 16.59
CA ALA A 8 37.11 -21.44 17.49
C ALA A 8 35.61 -21.06 17.45
N ILE A 9 34.78 -21.80 16.71
CA ILE A 9 33.33 -21.57 16.61
C ILE A 9 32.60 -22.84 17.08
N SER A 10 32.82 -23.21 18.35
CA SER A 10 31.86 -24.07 19.04
C SER A 10 30.70 -23.20 19.52
N PRO A 11 29.44 -23.54 19.23
CA PRO A 11 28.28 -22.83 19.75
C PRO A 11 28.20 -23.09 21.25
N ALA A 12 28.69 -22.13 22.03
CA ALA A 12 28.51 -22.12 23.47
C ALA A 12 27.02 -21.98 23.76
N HIS A 13 26.48 -23.00 24.43
CA HIS A 13 25.37 -22.96 25.37
C HIS A 13 24.28 -21.92 25.10
N GLU A 14 23.12 -22.45 24.69
CA GLU A 14 21.81 -21.91 25.01
C GLU A 14 21.78 -21.52 26.49
N LYS A 15 22.12 -20.26 26.77
CA LYS A 15 21.75 -19.61 28.02
C LYS A 15 20.23 -19.55 27.97
N GLU A 16 19.59 -20.35 28.82
CA GLU A 16 18.23 -20.09 29.28
C GLU A 16 18.18 -18.64 29.73
N GLU A 17 17.69 -17.78 28.83
CA GLU A 17 17.34 -16.41 29.15
C GLU A 17 16.27 -16.49 30.23
N SER A 18 16.67 -16.10 31.44
CA SER A 18 15.77 -15.85 32.56
C SER A 18 14.60 -15.02 32.04
N PRO A 19 13.34 -15.28 32.46
CA PRO A 19 12.17 -14.63 31.89
C PRO A 19 12.29 -13.12 32.13
N GLN A 20 12.81 -12.41 31.14
CA GLN A 20 12.76 -10.95 31.08
C GLN A 20 11.31 -10.62 31.26
N SER A 21 10.98 -9.87 32.31
CA SER A 21 9.66 -9.32 32.58
C SER A 21 9.05 -8.89 31.25
N TYR A 22 8.18 -9.74 30.69
CA TYR A 22 7.72 -9.61 29.33
C TYR A 22 7.08 -8.24 29.23
N GLY A 23 7.70 -7.36 28.45
CA GLY A 23 7.31 -5.96 28.40
C GLY A 23 5.83 -5.86 28.09
N ARG A 24 5.11 -4.98 28.81
CA ARG A 24 3.67 -4.74 28.61
C ARG A 24 3.33 -4.74 27.11
N GLY A 25 2.41 -5.56 26.67
CA GLY A 25 1.99 -5.69 25.27
C GLY A 25 0.64 -6.38 25.18
N ILE A 26 0.18 -6.65 23.96
CA ILE A 26 -1.04 -7.40 23.70
C ILE A 26 -0.82 -8.52 22.70
N ASN A 27 -1.48 -9.66 22.85
CA ASN A 27 -1.56 -10.68 21.82
C ASN A 27 -2.82 -10.47 20.98
N ILE A 28 -2.67 -10.56 19.67
CA ILE A 28 -3.76 -10.48 18.71
C ILE A 28 -3.66 -11.64 17.72
N LEU A 29 -4.79 -12.03 17.14
CA LEU A 29 -4.82 -12.95 16.02
C LEU A 29 -4.76 -12.16 14.71
N VAL A 30 -3.98 -12.62 13.74
CA VAL A 30 -3.90 -12.01 12.41
C VAL A 30 -4.00 -13.11 11.36
N GLY A 31 -4.78 -12.89 10.30
CA GLY A 31 -4.90 -13.85 9.20
C GLY A 31 -6.34 -14.20 8.86
N ARG A 32 -6.53 -14.87 7.72
CA ARG A 32 -7.84 -15.43 7.36
C ARG A 32 -8.09 -16.71 8.14
N ARG A 33 -9.35 -17.14 8.18
CA ARG A 33 -9.75 -18.35 8.87
C ARG A 33 -9.02 -19.58 8.34
N GLY A 34 -8.26 -20.27 9.19
CA GLY A 34 -7.40 -21.41 8.86
C GLY A 34 -5.91 -21.07 8.76
N ASP A 35 -5.56 -19.80 8.57
CA ASP A 35 -4.20 -19.28 8.45
C ASP A 35 -3.93 -18.19 9.51
N GLU A 36 -4.62 -18.24 10.65
CA GLU A 36 -4.42 -17.27 11.72
C GLU A 36 -3.10 -17.53 12.48
N GLU A 37 -2.38 -16.46 12.78
CA GLU A 37 -1.21 -16.50 13.65
C GLU A 37 -1.39 -15.52 14.81
N GLU A 38 -1.03 -15.96 16.00
CA GLU A 38 -0.96 -15.10 17.18
C GLU A 38 0.31 -14.24 17.10
N ILE A 39 0.15 -12.92 17.19
CA ILE A 39 1.23 -11.95 17.09
C ILE A 39 1.21 -11.06 18.33
N PHE A 40 2.33 -11.05 19.05
CA PHE A 40 2.53 -10.16 20.19
C PHE A 40 2.91 -8.74 19.73
N VAL A 41 2.13 -7.75 20.15
CA VAL A 41 2.34 -6.33 19.87
C VAL A 41 2.84 -5.63 21.13
N THR A 42 4.08 -5.18 21.11
CA THR A 42 4.71 -4.53 22.26
C THR A 42 4.12 -3.14 22.53
N SER A 43 4.21 -2.66 23.78
CA SER A 43 3.85 -1.27 24.11
C SER A 43 4.62 -0.22 23.30
N ARG A 44 5.84 -0.53 22.82
CA ARG A 44 6.60 0.37 21.95
C ARG A 44 5.89 0.54 20.61
N VAL A 45 5.46 -0.56 20.00
CA VAL A 45 4.72 -0.54 18.73
C VAL A 45 3.38 0.19 18.87
N LEU A 46 2.64 -0.06 19.96
CA LEU A 46 1.40 0.66 20.25
C LEU A 46 1.62 2.18 20.43
N ARG A 47 2.77 2.60 20.98
CA ARG A 47 3.13 4.03 21.06
C ARG A 47 3.51 4.61 19.71
N ALA A 48 4.22 3.86 18.87
CA ALA A 48 4.64 4.29 17.54
C ALA A 48 3.47 4.38 16.55
N CYS A 49 2.41 3.60 16.75
CA CYS A 49 1.23 3.60 15.89
C CYS A 49 -0.06 3.84 16.71
N PRO A 50 -0.53 5.10 16.79
CA PRO A 50 -1.76 5.45 17.51
C PRO A 50 -3.02 4.80 16.94
N VAL A 51 -3.03 4.39 15.67
CA VAL A 51 -4.14 3.66 15.07
C VAL A 51 -4.22 2.25 15.65
N LEU A 52 -3.10 1.51 15.69
CA LEU A 52 -3.03 0.19 16.33
C LEU A 52 -3.50 0.26 17.79
N LYS A 53 -3.00 1.23 18.57
CA LYS A 53 -3.37 1.40 19.98
C LYS A 53 -4.86 1.67 20.21
N ARG A 54 -5.52 2.37 19.30
CA ARG A 54 -6.96 2.69 19.42
C ARG A 54 -7.85 1.57 18.91
N SER A 55 -7.38 0.80 17.93
CA SER A 55 -8.20 -0.18 17.22
C SER A 55 -8.05 -1.61 17.73
N LEU A 56 -6.97 -1.93 18.45
CA LEU A 56 -6.67 -3.28 18.92
C LEU A 56 -6.69 -3.38 20.44
N ILE A 57 -7.25 -4.48 20.92
CA ILE A 57 -7.29 -4.90 22.32
C ILE A 57 -6.84 -6.38 22.36
N GLU A 58 -6.41 -6.86 23.52
CA GLU A 58 -6.07 -8.27 23.75
C GLU A 58 -7.11 -9.23 23.17
N GLY A 59 -6.66 -10.23 22.41
CA GLY A 59 -7.49 -11.27 21.80
C GLY A 59 -8.24 -10.85 20.54
N TYR A 60 -8.11 -9.61 20.07
CA TYR A 60 -8.75 -9.15 18.84
C TYR A 60 -8.18 -9.87 17.61
N TRP A 61 -8.98 -9.98 16.56
CA TRP A 61 -8.62 -10.67 15.32
C TRP A 61 -8.63 -9.74 14.11
N VAL A 62 -7.51 -9.64 13.41
CA VAL A 62 -7.35 -8.88 12.15
C VAL A 62 -7.45 -9.82 10.95
N VAL A 63 -8.62 -9.87 10.31
CA VAL A 63 -8.99 -10.93 9.36
C VAL A 63 -8.36 -10.77 7.98
N ASN A 64 -8.27 -9.53 7.51
CA ASN A 64 -7.97 -9.24 6.10
C ASN A 64 -6.50 -8.92 5.82
N VAL A 65 -5.58 -9.38 6.69
CA VAL A 65 -4.15 -9.10 6.58
C VAL A 65 -3.35 -10.40 6.54
N ASN A 66 -2.27 -10.41 5.74
CA ASN A 66 -1.33 -11.51 5.74
C ASN A 66 -0.47 -11.49 7.02
N PRO A 67 -0.42 -12.59 7.81
CA PRO A 67 0.28 -12.60 9.10
C PRO A 67 1.78 -12.32 8.99
N ALA A 68 2.45 -12.85 7.97
CA ALA A 68 3.89 -12.63 7.76
C ALA A 68 4.21 -11.15 7.47
N ILE A 69 3.41 -10.50 6.61
CA ILE A 69 3.57 -9.06 6.33
C ILE A 69 3.30 -8.22 7.58
N PHE A 70 2.29 -8.60 8.37
CA PHE A 70 1.98 -7.93 9.62
C PHE A 70 3.13 -8.05 10.62
N ARG A 71 3.69 -9.26 10.80
CA ARG A 71 4.85 -9.49 11.67
C ARG A 71 6.04 -8.61 11.29
N ILE A 72 6.35 -8.49 9.99
CA ILE A 72 7.42 -7.62 9.49
C ILE A 72 7.16 -6.15 9.87
N LEU A 73 5.92 -5.67 9.74
CA LEU A 73 5.56 -4.32 10.16
C LEU A 73 5.76 -4.12 11.67
N ILE A 74 5.28 -5.06 12.50
CA ILE A 74 5.42 -4.99 13.97
C ILE A 74 6.90 -4.99 14.37
N GLU A 75 7.72 -5.86 13.76
CA GLU A 75 9.16 -5.89 13.99
C GLU A 75 9.80 -4.55 13.63
N HIS A 76 9.49 -4.01 12.46
CA HIS A 76 10.02 -2.71 12.02
C HIS A 76 9.59 -1.56 12.93
N LEU A 77 8.34 -1.52 13.38
CA LEU A 77 7.88 -0.49 14.34
C LEU A 77 8.56 -0.63 15.71
N ASN A 78 9.04 -1.82 16.06
CA ASN A 78 9.68 -2.09 17.32
C ASN A 78 11.18 -1.76 17.31
N ASN A 79 11.89 -2.00 16.22
CA ASN A 79 13.35 -1.86 16.16
C ASN A 79 13.93 -1.39 14.81
N GLU A 80 13.09 -0.96 13.88
CA GLU A 80 13.43 -0.50 12.52
C GLU A 80 14.06 -1.58 11.61
N ARG A 81 13.93 -2.87 11.94
CA ARG A 81 14.50 -3.99 11.19
C ARG A 81 13.43 -4.84 10.49
N GLY A 82 13.88 -5.83 9.70
CA GLY A 82 13.05 -6.90 9.15
C GLY A 82 12.30 -6.55 7.86
N ILE A 83 12.26 -5.27 7.45
CA ILE A 83 11.57 -4.83 6.24
C ILE A 83 12.19 -5.43 4.96
N ASP A 84 13.49 -5.72 4.98
CA ASP A 84 14.26 -6.39 3.93
C ASP A 84 13.77 -7.82 3.66
N ARG A 85 13.10 -8.48 4.62
CA ARG A 85 12.50 -9.81 4.42
C ARG A 85 11.41 -9.79 3.35
N LEU A 86 10.79 -8.63 3.07
CA LEU A 86 9.84 -8.47 1.97
C LEU A 86 10.47 -8.71 0.58
N LEU A 87 11.79 -8.58 0.46
CA LEU A 87 12.51 -8.75 -0.81
C LEU A 87 12.83 -10.21 -1.13
N HIS A 88 12.72 -11.11 -0.15
CA HIS A 88 13.14 -12.52 -0.26
C HIS A 88 11.99 -13.47 -0.59
N GLY A 89 10.76 -12.98 -0.69
CA GLY A 89 9.58 -13.78 -1.02
C GLY A 89 9.43 -14.06 -2.52
N PRO A 90 8.69 -15.12 -2.90
CA PRO A 90 8.44 -15.47 -4.30
C PRO A 90 7.62 -14.41 -5.04
N HIS A 91 6.74 -13.69 -4.34
CA HIS A 91 5.88 -12.65 -4.91
C HIS A 91 6.33 -11.27 -4.43
N LEU A 92 7.42 -10.76 -5.02
CA LEU A 92 8.07 -9.50 -4.65
C LEU A 92 7.09 -8.32 -4.66
N MET A 93 6.44 -8.05 -5.79
CA MET A 93 5.51 -6.91 -5.94
C MET A 93 4.21 -7.08 -5.16
N LEU A 94 3.75 -8.32 -4.95
CA LEU A 94 2.58 -8.58 -4.11
C LEU A 94 2.88 -8.30 -2.63
N SER A 95 4.07 -8.66 -2.16
CA SER A 95 4.54 -8.35 -0.81
C SER A 95 4.64 -6.84 -0.60
N PHE A 96 5.17 -6.11 -1.59
CA PHE A 96 5.14 -4.65 -1.62
C PHE A 96 3.70 -4.10 -1.51
N ALA A 97 2.79 -4.55 -2.38
CA ALA A 97 1.41 -4.08 -2.40
C ALA A 97 0.68 -4.33 -1.06
N LYS A 98 0.85 -5.52 -0.46
CA LYS A 98 0.28 -5.89 0.83
C LYS A 98 0.86 -5.06 1.98
N ALA A 99 2.18 -4.88 2.02
CA ALA A 99 2.85 -4.07 3.04
C ALA A 99 2.48 -2.58 2.92
N TRP A 100 2.41 -2.06 1.70
CA TRP A 100 2.03 -0.68 1.44
C TRP A 100 0.56 -0.40 1.81
N TYR A 101 -0.34 -1.34 1.48
CA TYR A 101 -1.73 -1.31 1.95
C TYR A 101 -1.81 -1.26 3.48
N LEU A 102 -1.07 -2.14 4.16
CA LEU A 102 -1.08 -2.22 5.62
C LEU A 102 -0.55 -0.92 6.26
N ALA A 103 0.51 -0.35 5.69
CA ALA A 103 1.05 0.92 6.12
C ALA A 103 0.05 2.07 5.94
N LYS A 104 -0.69 2.09 4.82
CA LYS A 104 -1.81 3.01 4.64
C LYS A 104 -2.90 2.79 5.68
N ALA A 105 -3.29 1.53 5.92
CA ALA A 105 -4.27 1.10 6.92
C ALA A 105 -3.99 1.70 8.31
N PHE A 106 -2.71 1.76 8.68
CA PHE A 106 -2.25 2.30 9.95
C PHE A 106 -1.85 3.78 9.94
N GLY A 107 -1.98 4.47 8.81
CA GLY A 107 -1.58 5.87 8.68
C GLY A 107 -0.07 6.07 8.87
N LEU A 108 0.75 5.22 8.26
CA LEU A 108 2.20 5.21 8.37
C LEU A 108 2.88 5.65 7.06
N PRO A 109 2.78 6.93 6.64
CA PRO A 109 3.35 7.40 5.38
C PRO A 109 4.87 7.27 5.33
N ASN A 110 5.56 7.41 6.47
CA ASN A 110 7.01 7.21 6.55
C ASN A 110 7.40 5.76 6.22
N PHE A 111 6.59 4.79 6.66
CA PHE A 111 6.81 3.39 6.31
C PHE A 111 6.52 3.12 4.83
N GLN A 112 5.47 3.73 4.26
CA GLN A 112 5.20 3.65 2.82
C GLN A 112 6.37 4.19 1.99
N ASN A 113 6.93 5.33 2.39
CA ASN A 113 8.10 5.90 1.74
C ASN A 113 9.34 5.02 1.90
N ARG A 114 9.56 4.44 3.09
CA ARG A 114 10.66 3.49 3.32
C ARG A 114 10.53 2.22 2.49
N LEU A 115 9.31 1.71 2.30
CA LEU A 115 9.04 0.59 1.38
C LEU A 115 9.39 0.97 -0.05
N THR A 116 8.97 2.14 -0.52
CA THR A 116 9.31 2.62 -1.86
C THR A 116 10.83 2.71 -2.06
N ASP A 117 11.56 3.29 -1.09
CA ASP A 117 13.02 3.39 -1.16
C ASP A 117 13.67 1.99 -1.22
N LEU A 118 13.26 1.07 -0.36
CA LEU A 118 13.77 -0.31 -0.33
C LEU A 118 13.54 -1.05 -1.66
N PHE A 119 12.36 -0.91 -2.24
CA PHE A 119 12.03 -1.56 -3.51
C PHE A 119 12.66 -0.85 -4.71
N GLN A 120 12.94 0.45 -4.63
CA GLN A 120 13.74 1.19 -5.60
C GLN A 120 15.21 0.72 -5.59
N GLU A 121 15.79 0.48 -4.41
CA GLU A 121 17.13 -0.12 -4.31
C GLU A 121 17.14 -1.51 -4.96
N LYS A 122 16.12 -2.34 -4.66
CA LYS A 122 15.97 -3.65 -5.28
C LYS A 122 15.79 -3.56 -6.79
N TYR A 123 15.01 -2.60 -7.28
CA TYR A 123 14.85 -2.31 -8.70
C TYR A 123 16.19 -2.03 -9.39
N CYS A 124 17.00 -1.14 -8.81
CA CYS A 124 18.31 -0.79 -9.34
C CYS A 124 19.25 -2.01 -9.38
N GLN A 125 19.18 -2.88 -8.37
CA GLN A 125 19.92 -4.16 -8.38
C GLN A 125 19.46 -5.04 -9.55
N LEU A 126 18.16 -5.28 -9.69
CA LEU A 126 17.60 -6.13 -10.75
C LEU A 126 17.93 -5.61 -12.15
N LEU A 127 17.94 -4.29 -12.34
CA LEU A 127 18.35 -3.66 -13.58
C LEU A 127 19.83 -3.91 -13.91
N ARG A 128 20.70 -3.77 -12.91
CA ARG A 128 22.14 -4.02 -13.05
C ARG A 128 22.41 -5.47 -13.40
N ASP A 129 21.73 -6.37 -12.69
CA ASP A 129 21.88 -7.82 -12.85
C ASP A 129 21.12 -8.34 -14.09
N ARG A 130 20.36 -7.46 -14.77
CA ARG A 130 19.49 -7.79 -15.92
C ARG A 130 18.53 -8.95 -15.61
N VAL A 131 18.08 -9.02 -14.36
CA VAL A 131 17.15 -10.04 -13.90
C VAL A 131 15.77 -9.75 -14.49
N ILE A 132 15.21 -10.78 -15.11
CA ILE A 132 13.89 -10.73 -15.71
C ILE A 132 12.85 -11.05 -14.65
N ILE A 133 11.93 -10.11 -14.43
CA ILE A 133 10.70 -10.35 -13.66
C ILE A 133 9.52 -10.24 -14.62
N GLN A 134 8.67 -11.26 -14.65
CA GLN A 134 7.44 -11.20 -15.44
C GLN A 134 6.42 -10.28 -14.74
N PRO A 135 5.80 -9.34 -15.46
CA PRO A 135 4.70 -8.55 -14.92
C PRO A 135 3.57 -9.44 -14.39
N ASP A 136 3.09 -9.12 -13.20
CA ASP A 136 1.99 -9.84 -12.55
C ASP A 136 0.82 -8.89 -12.26
N GLN A 137 -0.39 -9.33 -12.58
CA GLN A 137 -1.64 -8.59 -12.38
C GLN A 137 -2.08 -8.62 -10.91
N GLU A 138 -1.76 -9.66 -10.15
CA GLU A 138 -2.20 -9.85 -8.77
C GLU A 138 -1.93 -8.64 -7.86
N PRO A 139 -0.71 -8.05 -7.79
CA PRO A 139 -0.46 -6.90 -6.93
C PRO A 139 -1.30 -5.66 -7.27
N ILE A 140 -1.55 -5.43 -8.55
CA ILE A 140 -2.35 -4.28 -9.02
C ILE A 140 -3.82 -4.50 -8.69
N SER A 141 -4.35 -5.70 -9.01
CA SER A 141 -5.71 -6.08 -8.62
C SER A 141 -5.92 -5.97 -7.10
N PHE A 142 -4.94 -6.42 -6.30
CA PHE A 142 -5.00 -6.31 -4.85
C PHE A 142 -5.13 -4.85 -4.39
N LEU A 143 -4.31 -3.93 -4.93
CA LEU A 143 -4.39 -2.51 -4.57
C LEU A 143 -5.72 -1.88 -5.00
N GLN A 144 -6.20 -2.18 -6.20
CA GLN A 144 -7.49 -1.68 -6.68
C GLN A 144 -8.64 -2.15 -5.79
N SER A 145 -8.64 -3.43 -5.39
CA SER A 145 -9.66 -4.00 -4.50
C SER A 145 -9.57 -3.51 -3.06
N ASN A 146 -8.40 -3.14 -2.54
CA ASN A 146 -8.21 -2.82 -1.11
C ASN A 146 -7.94 -1.35 -0.81
N VAL A 147 -7.48 -0.57 -1.77
CA VAL A 147 -7.12 0.84 -1.62
C VAL A 147 -7.91 1.72 -2.59
N GLY A 148 -8.06 1.29 -3.83
CA GLY A 148 -8.64 2.05 -4.94
C GLY A 148 -7.67 2.18 -6.13
N PHE A 149 -8.10 2.89 -7.16
CA PHE A 149 -7.38 3.06 -8.42
C PHE A 149 -6.37 4.22 -8.37
N HIS A 150 -5.35 4.14 -9.21
CA HIS A 150 -4.33 5.16 -9.47
C HIS A 150 -3.52 5.58 -8.22
N THR A 151 -3.32 4.64 -7.30
CA THR A 151 -2.52 4.88 -6.09
C THR A 151 -1.04 5.08 -6.41
N GLN A 152 -0.28 5.67 -5.49
CA GLN A 152 1.18 5.81 -5.68
C GLN A 152 1.88 4.45 -5.76
N ALA A 153 1.43 3.46 -4.99
CA ALA A 153 1.92 2.08 -5.10
C ALA A 153 1.62 1.46 -6.46
N GLU A 154 0.40 1.64 -6.99
CA GLU A 154 0.04 1.13 -8.32
C GLU A 154 0.90 1.75 -9.42
N LYS A 155 1.09 3.08 -9.38
CA LYS A 155 1.98 3.78 -10.31
C LYS A 155 3.42 3.28 -10.22
N PHE A 156 3.91 3.06 -8.99
CA PHE A 156 5.24 2.52 -8.75
C PHE A 156 5.40 1.13 -9.38
N ILE A 157 4.45 0.22 -9.18
CA ILE A 157 4.50 -1.15 -9.72
C ILE A 157 4.48 -1.13 -11.27
N ILE A 158 3.66 -0.27 -11.88
CA ILE A 158 3.61 -0.10 -13.34
C ILE A 158 4.98 0.36 -13.87
N GLU A 159 5.59 1.37 -13.25
CA GLU A 159 6.91 1.88 -13.65
C GLU A 159 8.00 0.83 -13.42
N PHE A 160 7.88 0.02 -12.36
CA PHE A 160 8.81 -1.05 -12.01
C PHE A 160 8.84 -2.11 -13.11
N TYR A 161 7.67 -2.62 -13.50
CA TYR A 161 7.58 -3.59 -14.60
C TYR A 161 8.01 -3.00 -15.94
N ALA A 162 7.54 -1.80 -16.28
CA ALA A 162 7.90 -1.13 -17.53
C ALA A 162 9.42 -0.96 -17.67
N GLY A 163 10.07 -0.55 -16.58
CA GLY A 163 11.50 -0.32 -16.57
C GLY A 163 12.33 -1.60 -16.60
N LEU A 164 11.92 -2.68 -15.91
CA LEU A 164 12.61 -3.98 -16.03
C LEU A 164 12.46 -4.59 -17.43
N CYS A 165 11.37 -4.30 -18.13
CA CYS A 165 11.16 -4.76 -19.50
C CYS A 165 11.94 -3.98 -20.58
N ARG A 166 12.72 -2.96 -20.22
CA ARG A 166 13.38 -2.07 -21.22
C ARG A 166 14.39 -2.76 -22.13
N TRP A 167 14.84 -3.97 -21.77
CA TRP A 167 15.77 -4.75 -22.58
C TRP A 167 15.08 -5.64 -23.63
N TYR A 168 13.76 -5.74 -23.60
CA TYR A 168 13.00 -6.47 -24.62
C TYR A 168 12.83 -5.61 -25.87
N GLY A 169 12.98 -6.23 -27.05
CA GLY A 169 12.59 -5.61 -28.32
C GLY A 169 11.08 -5.53 -28.49
N ASP A 170 10.35 -6.53 -27.99
CA ASP A 170 8.89 -6.58 -27.96
C ASP A 170 8.41 -6.96 -26.55
N ILE A 171 7.63 -6.07 -25.94
CA ILE A 171 7.05 -6.28 -24.60
C ILE A 171 5.74 -7.07 -24.65
N SER A 172 5.08 -7.18 -25.81
CA SER A 172 3.73 -7.73 -25.95
C SER A 172 3.55 -9.11 -25.30
N PRO A 173 4.46 -10.09 -25.50
CA PRO A 173 4.33 -11.42 -24.89
C PRO A 173 4.41 -11.39 -23.35
N LYS A 174 5.02 -10.35 -22.76
CA LYS A 174 5.13 -10.19 -21.30
C LYS A 174 3.90 -9.56 -20.66
N LEU A 175 3.01 -9.00 -21.47
CA LEU A 175 1.77 -8.38 -21.02
C LEU A 175 0.56 -9.32 -21.18
N GLU A 176 0.77 -10.51 -21.74
CA GLU A 176 -0.26 -11.54 -21.81
C GLU A 176 -0.73 -11.93 -20.39
N GLY A 177 -2.04 -11.99 -20.20
CA GLY A 177 -2.67 -12.30 -18.91
C GLY A 177 -2.88 -11.09 -17.98
N LEU A 178 -2.32 -9.92 -18.29
CA LEU A 178 -2.64 -8.69 -17.58
C LEU A 178 -3.99 -8.12 -18.01
N ALA A 179 -4.61 -7.33 -17.14
CA ALA A 179 -5.79 -6.56 -17.53
C ALA A 179 -5.42 -5.57 -18.66
N PRO A 180 -6.30 -5.33 -19.65
CA PRO A 180 -5.97 -4.49 -20.81
C PRO A 180 -5.46 -3.08 -20.44
N ASP A 181 -6.05 -2.47 -19.41
CA ASP A 181 -5.61 -1.15 -18.92
C ASP A 181 -4.21 -1.19 -18.29
N THR A 182 -3.93 -2.21 -17.46
CA THR A 182 -2.61 -2.43 -16.88
C THR A 182 -1.56 -2.63 -17.97
N ALA A 183 -1.84 -3.53 -18.92
CA ALA A 183 -0.96 -3.81 -20.05
C ALA A 183 -0.67 -2.55 -20.86
N ARG A 184 -1.71 -1.77 -21.19
CA ARG A 184 -1.59 -0.49 -21.90
C ARG A 184 -0.69 0.49 -21.15
N HIS A 185 -0.88 0.65 -19.84
CA HIS A 185 -0.07 1.56 -19.03
C HIS A 185 1.40 1.12 -18.93
N ILE A 186 1.67 -0.18 -18.76
CA ILE A 186 3.04 -0.70 -18.76
C ILE A 186 3.68 -0.49 -20.14
N ALA A 187 2.97 -0.78 -21.24
CA ALA A 187 3.47 -0.61 -22.60
C ALA A 187 3.78 0.86 -22.94
N GLU A 188 2.90 1.79 -22.55
CA GLU A 188 3.14 3.23 -22.72
C GLU A 188 4.39 3.70 -21.97
N ARG A 189 4.54 3.28 -20.70
CA ARG A 189 5.71 3.64 -19.88
C ARG A 189 6.99 3.01 -20.41
N TRP A 190 6.95 1.74 -20.80
CA TRP A 190 8.08 1.05 -21.42
C TRP A 190 8.55 1.78 -22.68
N ARG A 191 7.62 2.16 -23.58
CA ARG A 191 7.96 2.90 -24.80
C ARG A 191 8.69 4.21 -24.50
N LEU A 192 8.24 4.95 -23.48
CA LEU A 192 8.87 6.21 -23.04
C LEU A 192 10.27 5.99 -22.44
N ILE A 193 10.46 4.90 -21.69
CA ILE A 193 11.76 4.54 -21.11
C ILE A 193 12.73 4.13 -22.23
N VAL A 194 12.33 3.25 -23.15
CA VAL A 194 13.16 2.79 -24.26
C VAL A 194 13.56 3.93 -25.19
N SER A 195 12.59 4.74 -25.63
CA SER A 195 12.85 5.89 -26.53
C SER A 195 13.75 6.98 -25.94
N SER A 196 13.90 7.00 -24.61
CA SER A 196 14.76 7.97 -23.91
C SER A 196 16.06 7.39 -23.40
N GLU A 197 16.36 6.12 -23.73
CA GLU A 197 17.51 5.37 -23.22
C GLU A 197 17.54 5.32 -21.69
N GLY A 198 16.37 5.19 -21.07
CA GLY A 198 16.21 5.14 -19.62
C GLY A 198 16.10 6.48 -18.91
N ARG A 199 16.29 7.63 -19.60
CA ARG A 199 16.19 8.96 -18.95
C ARG A 199 14.80 9.28 -18.39
N ASN A 200 13.75 8.70 -18.95
CA ASN A 200 12.37 8.86 -18.47
C ASN A 200 11.93 7.80 -17.45
N ASP A 201 12.86 7.02 -16.90
CA ASP A 201 12.61 6.05 -15.85
C ASP A 201 12.34 6.78 -14.52
N ARG A 202 11.05 6.88 -14.16
CA ARG A 202 10.63 7.64 -12.98
C ARG A 202 11.02 6.99 -11.67
N ILE A 203 11.34 5.70 -11.65
CA ILE A 203 11.84 5.05 -10.42
C ILE A 203 13.21 5.59 -10.04
N MET A 204 13.97 6.12 -10.99
CA MET A 204 15.23 6.79 -10.68
C MET A 204 15.04 8.15 -10.00
N ASP A 205 13.83 8.73 -10.04
CA ASP A 205 13.48 9.96 -9.31
C ASP A 205 12.77 9.63 -7.98
N TYR A 206 13.49 9.83 -6.88
CA TYR A 206 13.04 9.57 -5.51
C TYR A 206 11.77 10.32 -5.08
N ARG A 207 11.34 11.34 -5.83
CA ARG A 207 10.18 12.18 -5.48
C ARG A 207 8.86 11.67 -6.05
N CYS A 208 8.91 10.91 -7.14
CA CYS A 208 7.72 10.59 -7.94
C CYS A 208 6.66 9.77 -7.21
N PHE A 209 7.06 8.96 -6.22
CA PHE A 209 6.17 8.02 -5.53
C PHE A 209 6.05 8.30 -4.03
N ARG A 210 6.58 9.43 -3.55
CA ARG A 210 6.51 9.81 -2.14
C ARG A 210 5.07 10.10 -1.74
N VAL A 211 4.66 9.54 -0.61
CA VAL A 211 3.38 9.82 0.04
C VAL A 211 3.57 11.00 0.99
N PRO A 212 2.86 12.12 0.79
CA PRO A 212 2.91 13.25 1.71
C PRO A 212 2.26 12.86 3.04
N SER A 213 2.83 13.33 4.16
CA SER A 213 2.36 13.00 5.51
C SER A 213 0.96 13.52 5.83
N THR A 214 0.43 14.45 5.02
CA THR A 214 -0.88 15.08 5.20
C THR A 214 -2.05 14.24 4.68
N VAL A 215 -1.79 13.21 3.87
CA VAL A 215 -2.85 12.38 3.28
C VAL A 215 -3.14 11.22 4.21
N LEU A 216 -4.12 11.40 5.11
CA LEU A 216 -4.63 10.36 6.01
C LEU A 216 -5.98 9.79 5.57
N ASP A 217 -6.46 10.14 4.38
CA ASP A 217 -7.73 9.63 3.88
C ASP A 217 -7.63 8.14 3.58
N ASN A 218 -8.29 7.36 4.44
CA ASN A 218 -8.30 5.92 4.31
C ASN A 218 -9.73 5.37 4.27
N PRO A 219 -10.28 5.11 3.07
CA PRO A 219 -11.66 4.67 2.93
C PRO A 219 -11.88 3.21 3.35
N LYS A 220 -10.82 2.40 3.48
CA LYS A 220 -10.93 0.97 3.82
C LYS A 220 -10.21 0.66 5.14
N ILE A 221 -11.03 0.45 6.16
CA ILE A 221 -10.64 0.13 7.52
C ILE A 221 -10.28 -1.37 7.59
N LEU A 222 -9.27 -1.71 8.40
CA LEU A 222 -8.95 -3.10 8.74
C LEU A 222 -10.20 -3.81 9.27
N GLN A 223 -10.38 -5.06 8.85
CA GLN A 223 -11.46 -5.89 9.37
C GLN A 223 -11.01 -6.47 10.71
N ILE A 224 -11.42 -5.80 11.79
CA ILE A 224 -11.10 -6.17 13.15
C ILE A 224 -12.33 -6.81 13.77
N CYS A 225 -12.23 -8.07 14.16
CA CYS A 225 -13.25 -8.81 14.87
C CYS A 225 -12.90 -8.89 16.36
N PRO A 226 -13.89 -8.80 17.25
CA PRO A 226 -13.66 -9.06 18.67
C PRO A 226 -13.22 -10.53 18.87
N PRO A 227 -12.58 -10.85 20.01
CA PRO A 227 -12.22 -12.23 20.35
C PRO A 227 -13.47 -13.11 20.26
N PRO A 228 -13.34 -14.36 19.74
CA PRO A 228 -14.45 -15.29 19.76
C PRO A 228 -14.92 -15.44 21.20
N THR A 229 -16.16 -15.06 21.48
CA THR A 229 -16.73 -15.23 22.81
C THR A 229 -16.63 -16.70 23.14
N PRO A 230 -15.93 -17.10 24.22
CA PRO A 230 -15.86 -18.50 24.59
C PRO A 230 -17.29 -19.02 24.66
N PRO A 231 -17.60 -20.18 24.07
CA PRO A 231 -18.95 -20.72 24.08
C PRO A 231 -19.39 -20.74 25.53
N LEU A 232 -20.39 -19.91 25.86
CA LEU A 232 -21.00 -19.85 27.19
C LEU A 232 -21.19 -21.29 27.60
N SER A 233 -20.39 -21.74 28.56
CA SER A 233 -20.38 -23.12 29.03
C SER A 233 -21.82 -23.39 29.39
N ARG A 234 -22.50 -24.15 28.52
CA ARG A 234 -23.94 -24.37 28.62
C ARG A 234 -24.12 -24.87 30.04
N PRO A 235 -24.83 -24.15 30.93
CA PRO A 235 -24.94 -24.56 32.32
C PRO A 235 -25.40 -26.00 32.25
N ALA A 236 -24.57 -26.90 32.79
CA ALA A 236 -24.79 -28.32 32.70
C ALA A 236 -26.25 -28.52 33.08
N THR A 237 -27.07 -28.96 32.12
CA THR A 237 -28.47 -29.25 32.38
C THR A 237 -28.42 -30.30 33.46
N VAL A 238 -28.62 -29.88 34.71
CA VAL A 238 -28.70 -30.79 35.83
C VAL A 238 -29.76 -31.78 35.41
N PRO A 239 -29.47 -33.09 35.35
CA PRO A 239 -30.46 -34.07 34.98
C PRO A 239 -31.61 -33.89 35.97
N VAL A 240 -32.73 -33.36 35.48
CA VAL A 240 -33.97 -33.27 36.23
C VAL A 240 -34.32 -34.71 36.56
N GLN A 241 -34.09 -35.10 37.80
CA GLN A 241 -34.61 -36.35 38.34
C GLN A 241 -36.11 -36.35 38.06
N ALA A 242 -36.54 -37.38 37.34
CA ALA A 242 -37.93 -37.60 36.99
C ALA A 242 -38.76 -37.81 38.27
N SER A 243 -39.31 -36.72 38.81
CA SER A 243 -40.41 -36.77 39.77
C SER A 243 -41.73 -36.64 39.02
N THR A 244 -42.37 -37.80 38.86
CA THR A 244 -43.82 -38.07 38.95
C THR A 244 -44.81 -37.10 38.27
N PRO A 245 -45.65 -37.58 37.33
CA PRO A 245 -46.66 -36.75 36.67
C PRO A 245 -47.85 -36.42 37.61
N PRO A 246 -48.31 -35.17 37.69
CA PRO A 246 -49.59 -34.85 38.31
C PRO A 246 -50.77 -35.09 37.35
N PRO A 247 -51.98 -35.35 37.88
CA PRO A 247 -53.16 -35.68 37.09
C PRO A 247 -53.73 -34.49 36.32
N LYS A 248 -54.23 -34.77 35.12
CA LYS A 248 -54.90 -33.85 34.20
C LYS A 248 -56.17 -33.26 34.81
N LEU A 249 -56.31 -31.93 34.71
CA LEU A 249 -57.61 -31.24 34.75
C LEU A 249 -57.89 -30.57 33.41
N PRO A 250 -59.15 -30.54 32.94
CA PRO A 250 -59.53 -29.94 31.67
C PRO A 250 -59.81 -28.44 31.86
N VAL A 251 -59.08 -27.58 31.16
CA VAL A 251 -59.41 -26.15 31.07
C VAL A 251 -59.45 -25.74 29.59
N GLN A 252 -60.60 -25.19 29.21
CA GLN A 252 -60.95 -24.66 27.90
C GLN A 252 -60.03 -23.50 27.47
N PRO A 253 -59.79 -23.31 26.16
CA PRO A 253 -59.09 -22.14 25.66
C PRO A 253 -60.09 -21.05 25.20
N THR A 254 -60.14 -19.94 25.94
CA THR A 254 -60.66 -18.67 25.44
C THR A 254 -59.51 -17.89 24.80
N GLY A 255 -59.64 -17.60 23.52
CA GLY A 255 -58.57 -17.10 22.68
C GLY A 255 -58.22 -15.64 22.88
N LEU A 256 -56.95 -15.33 22.57
CA LEU A 256 -56.49 -14.08 21.99
C LEU A 256 -55.33 -14.41 21.04
N PRO A 257 -55.31 -13.90 19.79
CA PRO A 257 -54.22 -14.19 18.85
C PRO A 257 -52.98 -13.37 19.24
N ARG A 258 -51.99 -14.04 19.84
CA ARG A 258 -50.62 -13.52 19.87
C ARG A 258 -50.00 -13.70 18.48
N SER A 259 -49.62 -12.57 17.87
CA SER A 259 -48.82 -12.55 16.65
C SER A 259 -47.44 -13.17 16.93
N ASN A 260 -47.31 -14.45 16.60
CA ASN A 260 -46.03 -15.15 16.52
C ASN A 260 -45.43 -14.90 15.13
N SER A 261 -44.64 -13.84 14.98
CA SER A 261 -43.72 -13.69 13.85
C SER A 261 -42.40 -14.44 14.13
N ASN A 262 -42.49 -15.74 14.40
CA ASN A 262 -41.37 -16.67 14.22
C ASN A 262 -41.30 -17.05 12.74
N LEU A 263 -40.97 -16.07 11.89
CA LEU A 263 -40.65 -16.32 10.49
C LEU A 263 -39.24 -16.89 10.42
N SER A 264 -39.19 -18.21 10.24
CA SER A 264 -37.99 -18.97 9.97
C SER A 264 -37.17 -18.33 8.84
N PHE A 265 -35.94 -17.90 9.14
CA PHE A 265 -34.95 -17.48 8.15
C PHE A 265 -34.59 -18.58 7.13
N SER A 266 -35.06 -19.82 7.33
CA SER A 266 -34.73 -20.99 6.51
C SER A 266 -35.31 -20.97 5.09
N LYS A 267 -36.08 -19.94 4.70
CA LYS A 267 -36.66 -19.82 3.36
C LYS A 267 -36.18 -18.59 2.58
N ARG A 268 -35.22 -17.80 3.07
CA ARG A 268 -34.75 -16.63 2.32
C ARG A 268 -33.77 -17.02 1.21
N VAL A 269 -33.92 -16.43 0.03
CA VAL A 269 -33.07 -16.68 -1.13
C VAL A 269 -31.97 -15.62 -1.16
N ARG A 270 -30.72 -16.05 -1.32
CA ARG A 270 -29.59 -15.14 -1.56
C ARG A 270 -29.50 -14.85 -3.05
N MET A 271 -29.46 -13.58 -3.42
CA MET A 271 -29.39 -13.14 -4.81
C MET A 271 -28.30 -12.09 -4.97
N LEU A 272 -27.47 -12.24 -6.01
CA LEU A 272 -26.51 -11.22 -6.42
C LEU A 272 -27.25 -10.19 -7.28
N VAL A 273 -27.27 -8.94 -6.83
CA VAL A 273 -27.95 -7.86 -7.56
C VAL A 273 -26.93 -6.80 -7.95
N PRO A 274 -26.57 -6.69 -9.24
CA PRO A 274 -25.59 -5.70 -9.70
C PRO A 274 -25.98 -4.28 -9.30
N GLY A 275 -25.09 -3.59 -8.58
CA GLY A 275 -25.30 -2.20 -8.13
C GLY A 275 -26.07 -2.02 -6.82
N LEU A 276 -26.45 -3.11 -6.13
CA LEU A 276 -26.94 -3.06 -4.76
C LEU A 276 -25.98 -3.82 -3.84
N SER A 277 -25.59 -3.19 -2.73
CA SER A 277 -24.84 -3.85 -1.66
C SER A 277 -25.74 -4.01 -0.45
N SER A 278 -25.66 -5.17 0.21
CA SER A 278 -26.30 -5.41 1.50
C SER A 278 -25.83 -4.40 2.54
N ALA A 279 -26.60 -4.21 3.63
CA ALA A 279 -26.20 -3.35 4.74
C ALA A 279 -24.84 -3.74 5.36
N ASN A 280 -24.41 -4.99 5.14
CA ASN A 280 -23.11 -5.50 5.57
C ASN A 280 -22.00 -5.32 4.52
N GLY A 281 -22.26 -4.61 3.41
CA GLY A 281 -21.30 -4.35 2.33
C GLY A 281 -21.00 -5.53 1.40
N GLY A 282 -21.71 -6.65 1.54
CA GLY A 282 -21.62 -7.78 0.61
C GLY A 282 -22.53 -7.61 -0.61
N ASP A 283 -22.13 -8.18 -1.75
CA ASP A 283 -22.87 -8.11 -3.02
C ASP A 283 -24.12 -9.00 -3.04
N GLU A 284 -24.28 -9.85 -2.01
CA GLU A 284 -25.44 -10.72 -1.83
C GLU A 284 -26.55 -10.03 -1.03
N VAL A 285 -27.72 -9.88 -1.65
CA VAL A 285 -28.93 -9.39 -1.00
C VAL A 285 -29.82 -10.57 -0.65
N ILE A 286 -30.30 -10.62 0.60
CA ILE A 286 -31.21 -11.66 1.07
C ILE A 286 -32.64 -11.19 0.79
N VAL A 287 -33.37 -11.89 -0.08
CA VAL A 287 -34.73 -11.54 -0.50
C VAL A 287 -35.71 -12.61 0.01
N GLU A 288 -36.86 -12.17 0.53
CA GLU A 288 -37.98 -13.06 0.87
C GLU A 288 -38.56 -13.68 -0.42
N PRO A 289 -38.88 -15.00 -0.45
CA PRO A 289 -39.38 -15.66 -1.67
C PRO A 289 -40.59 -14.99 -2.29
N GLY A 290 -41.50 -14.46 -1.46
CA GLY A 290 -42.71 -13.77 -1.93
C GLY A 290 -42.42 -12.44 -2.63
N SER A 291 -41.24 -11.85 -2.44
CA SER A 291 -40.82 -10.58 -3.03
C SER A 291 -39.86 -10.74 -4.21
N LEU A 292 -39.42 -11.97 -4.52
CA LEU A 292 -38.45 -12.26 -5.57
C LEU A 292 -38.93 -11.79 -6.95
N THR A 293 -40.19 -12.05 -7.29
CA THR A 293 -40.79 -11.67 -8.59
C THR A 293 -40.81 -10.15 -8.77
N THR A 294 -41.09 -9.40 -7.71
CA THR A 294 -41.10 -7.93 -7.72
C THR A 294 -39.69 -7.37 -7.87
N ALA A 295 -38.71 -7.95 -7.16
CA ALA A 295 -37.31 -7.54 -7.26
C ALA A 295 -36.73 -7.78 -8.66
N ILE A 296 -37.04 -8.92 -9.28
CA ILE A 296 -36.61 -9.24 -10.66
C ILE A 296 -37.23 -8.26 -11.66
N LYS A 297 -38.53 -7.95 -11.55
CA LYS A 297 -39.19 -6.96 -12.43
C LYS A 297 -38.57 -5.58 -12.31
N ALA A 298 -38.29 -5.12 -11.09
CA ALA A 298 -37.65 -3.81 -10.87
C ALA A 298 -36.24 -3.73 -11.48
N LEU A 299 -35.47 -4.84 -11.47
CA LEU A 299 -34.16 -4.90 -12.11
C LEU A 299 -34.26 -4.89 -13.63
N GLN A 300 -35.23 -5.61 -14.20
CA GLN A 300 -35.50 -5.61 -15.64
C GLN A 300 -35.91 -4.22 -16.13
N GLU A 301 -36.79 -3.52 -15.40
CA GLU A 301 -37.21 -2.14 -15.73
C GLU A 301 -36.03 -1.16 -15.70
N ARG A 302 -35.15 -1.27 -14.70
CA ARG A 302 -33.92 -0.45 -14.63
C ARG A 302 -32.95 -0.71 -15.78
N SER A 303 -32.79 -1.97 -16.19
CA SER A 303 -31.91 -2.32 -17.32
C SER A 303 -32.45 -1.88 -18.68
N SER A 304 -33.77 -1.66 -18.78
CA SER A 304 -34.46 -1.30 -20.01
C SER A 304 -34.52 0.21 -20.25
N THR A 305 -34.11 1.03 -19.27
CA THR A 305 -34.16 2.48 -19.41
C THR A 305 -32.86 2.97 -20.08
N PRO A 306 -32.88 3.42 -21.35
CA PRO A 306 -31.67 3.92 -22.01
C PRO A 306 -31.15 5.13 -21.23
N SER A 307 -29.91 5.00 -20.74
CA SER A 307 -29.22 6.08 -20.03
C SER A 307 -29.18 7.34 -20.90
N PRO A 308 -29.66 8.50 -20.43
CA PRO A 308 -29.62 9.73 -21.21
C PRO A 308 -28.15 10.16 -21.36
N VAL A 309 -27.63 9.98 -22.57
CA VAL A 309 -26.29 10.45 -22.97
C VAL A 309 -26.24 11.98 -22.74
N PRO A 310 -25.29 12.50 -21.95
CA PRO A 310 -25.17 13.94 -21.76
C PRO A 310 -24.80 14.60 -23.10
N ALA A 311 -25.64 15.54 -23.52
CA ALA A 311 -25.52 16.29 -24.76
C ALA A 311 -24.17 16.99 -24.87
N ARG A 312 -23.33 16.47 -25.78
CA ARG A 312 -22.05 17.04 -26.19
C ARG A 312 -22.32 18.33 -26.98
N ARG A 313 -22.12 19.50 -26.34
CA ARG A 313 -22.17 20.80 -27.02
C ARG A 313 -21.05 20.88 -28.05
N HIS A 314 -21.39 20.62 -29.31
CA HIS A 314 -20.60 20.99 -30.48
C HIS A 314 -20.88 22.46 -30.79
N SER A 315 -19.88 23.33 -30.61
CA SER A 315 -19.86 24.65 -31.24
C SER A 315 -19.18 24.52 -32.60
N LEU A 316 -19.98 24.72 -33.64
CA LEU A 316 -19.56 24.91 -35.02
C LEU A 316 -19.19 26.38 -35.23
N THR A 317 -18.04 26.65 -35.83
CA THR A 317 -17.80 27.89 -36.58
C THR A 317 -17.19 27.55 -37.94
N PRO A 318 -17.58 28.24 -39.02
CA PRO A 318 -17.30 27.81 -40.39
C PRO A 318 -16.02 28.41 -41.00
N TYR A 319 -15.59 27.75 -42.07
CA TYR A 319 -14.56 28.07 -43.08
C TYR A 319 -14.23 29.55 -43.32
N TYR A 320 -12.92 29.85 -43.39
CA TYR A 320 -12.31 30.63 -44.49
C TYR A 320 -10.82 30.28 -44.64
N SER A 321 -10.39 30.06 -45.88
CA SER A 321 -9.05 29.67 -46.28
C SER A 321 -8.20 30.89 -46.70
N SER A 322 -7.04 31.09 -46.06
CA SER A 322 -5.77 31.73 -46.52
C SER A 322 -5.79 33.20 -47.01
N PRO A 323 -4.64 33.93 -47.10
CA PRO A 323 -3.24 33.57 -46.83
C PRO A 323 -2.46 34.54 -45.90
N LEU A 324 -1.21 34.17 -45.60
CA LEU A 324 -0.06 34.95 -45.10
C LEU A 324 -0.31 36.41 -44.67
N SER A 325 -0.13 36.69 -43.36
CA SER A 325 0.47 37.94 -42.85
C SER A 325 0.84 37.79 -41.36
N ARG A 326 2.11 38.01 -41.04
CA ARG A 326 2.62 38.34 -39.69
C ARG A 326 1.88 39.57 -39.19
N PRO A 327 1.48 39.69 -37.90
CA PRO A 327 2.20 40.63 -37.01
C PRO A 327 2.09 40.23 -35.50
N PRO A 328 2.13 41.15 -34.51
CA PRO A 328 3.22 41.26 -33.56
C PRO A 328 2.89 40.79 -32.13
N SER A 329 3.91 40.72 -31.30
CA SER A 329 3.84 40.54 -29.86
C SER A 329 3.10 41.70 -29.18
N THR A 330 1.92 41.45 -28.61
CA THR A 330 1.35 42.25 -27.52
C THR A 330 0.66 41.34 -26.51
N SER A 331 1.31 41.18 -25.36
CA SER A 331 0.78 40.54 -24.16
C SER A 331 -0.37 41.38 -23.59
N VAL A 332 -1.60 40.87 -23.64
CA VAL A 332 -2.75 41.42 -22.92
C VAL A 332 -2.64 40.99 -21.45
N ARG A 333 -2.33 41.95 -20.58
CA ARG A 333 -2.24 41.77 -19.12
C ARG A 333 -3.58 42.18 -18.48
N ALA A 334 -4.13 41.34 -17.61
CA ALA A 334 -5.36 41.61 -16.87
C ALA A 334 -5.16 42.70 -15.79
N PRO A 335 -6.18 43.53 -15.47
CA PRO A 335 -6.03 44.78 -14.71
C PRO A 335 -5.80 44.64 -13.18
N PHE A 336 -5.53 43.44 -12.63
CA PHE A 336 -5.43 43.24 -11.18
C PHE A 336 -4.24 42.40 -10.69
N MET A 337 -3.16 42.25 -11.48
CA MET A 337 -1.96 41.57 -10.98
C MET A 337 -0.94 42.55 -10.37
N PRO A 338 -0.53 42.35 -9.09
CA PRO A 338 0.58 43.10 -8.51
C PRO A 338 1.89 42.82 -9.26
N GLN A 339 2.75 43.84 -9.32
CA GLN A 339 4.01 43.80 -10.05
C GLN A 339 5.04 42.94 -9.30
N SER A 340 5.57 41.91 -9.96
CA SER A 340 6.76 41.19 -9.51
C SER A 340 7.99 42.09 -9.71
N PRO A 341 8.87 42.27 -8.71
CA PRO A 341 10.11 43.01 -8.90
C PRO A 341 11.08 42.17 -9.75
N SER A 342 11.34 42.67 -10.97
CA SER A 342 12.33 42.11 -11.87
C SER A 342 13.74 42.49 -11.43
N ARG A 343 14.57 41.45 -11.37
CA ARG A 343 16.02 41.43 -11.19
C ARG A 343 16.74 42.52 -11.97
N LEU A 344 17.63 43.25 -11.30
CA LEU A 344 18.72 43.97 -11.95
C LEU A 344 19.94 43.05 -12.09
N LEU A 345 20.33 42.85 -13.34
CA LEU A 345 21.65 42.43 -13.78
C LEU A 345 22.63 43.56 -13.49
N VAL A 346 23.69 43.28 -12.73
CA VAL A 346 24.91 44.09 -12.73
C VAL A 346 26.08 43.15 -13.04
N ARG A 347 26.80 43.50 -14.11
CA ARG A 347 28.03 42.86 -14.57
C ARG A 347 29.15 43.90 -14.54
N SER A 348 30.31 43.48 -14.05
CA SER A 348 31.66 44.05 -14.18
C SER A 348 32.07 45.23 -13.29
N ARG A 349 33.04 45.00 -12.38
CA ARG A 349 34.44 45.45 -12.57
C ARG A 349 35.39 44.90 -11.50
N MET A 350 36.66 44.88 -11.90
CA MET A 350 37.85 44.34 -11.26
C MET A 350 38.58 45.42 -10.44
N ILE A 351 39.35 44.98 -9.43
CA ILE A 351 40.50 45.63 -8.74
C ILE A 351 40.18 46.65 -7.64
N ALA A 352 40.41 46.29 -6.37
CA ALA A 352 41.58 46.68 -5.56
C ALA A 352 41.41 46.19 -4.10
N HIS A 353 42.52 45.77 -3.49
CA HIS A 353 42.69 45.50 -2.06
C HIS A 353 42.05 46.58 -1.18
N GLU A 354 41.37 46.18 -0.10
CA GLU A 354 41.67 46.58 1.29
C GLU A 354 41.12 45.51 2.24
N ASP A 355 41.90 45.20 3.27
CA ASP A 355 41.65 44.22 4.33
C ASP A 355 40.51 44.67 5.25
N GLU A 356 39.42 43.90 5.35
CA GLU A 356 38.62 43.85 6.58
C GLU A 356 38.09 42.43 6.82
N SER A 357 38.48 41.92 7.98
CA SER A 357 38.14 40.63 8.58
C SER A 357 36.64 40.51 8.86
N SER A 358 35.99 39.51 8.27
CA SER A 358 34.66 39.05 8.67
C SER A 358 34.63 37.52 8.60
N GLU A 359 34.66 36.90 9.78
CA GLU A 359 34.40 35.48 9.99
C GLU A 359 32.92 35.20 9.67
N ASP A 360 32.65 34.71 8.47
CA ASP A 360 31.37 34.08 8.13
C ASP A 360 31.53 32.56 8.22
N ASP A 361 30.88 31.99 9.23
CA ASP A 361 30.65 30.56 9.41
C ASP A 361 29.82 30.02 8.22
N GLU A 362 30.51 29.52 7.20
CA GLU A 362 29.89 28.63 6.21
C GLU A 362 29.40 27.36 6.95
N PRO A 363 28.13 26.94 6.79
CA PRO A 363 27.66 25.70 7.38
C PRO A 363 28.35 24.53 6.65
N SER A 364 29.46 24.07 7.23
CA SER A 364 30.15 22.85 6.82
C SER A 364 29.16 21.71 6.85
N ASP A 365 28.80 21.19 5.69
CA ASP A 365 27.99 19.99 5.58
C ASP A 365 28.78 18.82 6.17
N TYR A 366 28.49 18.47 7.43
CA TYR A 366 29.11 17.38 8.19
C TYR A 366 29.16 16.07 7.39
N PHE A 367 28.21 15.87 6.47
CA PHE A 367 28.18 14.71 5.60
C PHE A 367 29.30 14.73 4.55
N THR A 368 29.63 15.91 4.03
CA THR A 368 30.69 16.10 3.03
C THR A 368 32.07 15.89 3.66
N GLU A 369 32.31 16.38 4.88
CA GLU A 369 33.57 16.12 5.60
C GLU A 369 33.77 14.63 5.94
N VAL A 370 32.73 13.96 6.45
CA VAL A 370 32.81 12.53 6.78
C VAL A 370 33.01 11.68 5.53
N PHE A 371 32.38 12.06 4.42
CA PHE A 371 32.55 11.36 3.14
C PHE A 371 33.95 11.55 2.56
N GLN A 372 34.47 12.78 2.53
CA GLN A 372 35.84 13.06 2.08
C GLN A 372 36.89 12.36 2.95
N LYS A 373 36.70 12.35 4.27
CA LYS A 373 37.61 11.68 5.20
C LYS A 373 37.62 10.16 5.01
N LYS A 374 36.47 9.54 4.71
CA LYS A 374 36.40 8.10 4.40
C LYS A 374 36.99 7.77 3.04
N MET A 375 36.75 8.59 2.02
CA MET A 375 37.33 8.40 0.69
C MET A 375 38.85 8.50 0.71
N TYR A 376 39.42 9.44 1.48
CA TYR A 376 40.86 9.58 1.65
C TYR A 376 41.51 8.34 2.30
N ILE A 377 40.84 7.70 3.27
CA ILE A 377 41.32 6.46 3.89
C ILE A 377 41.32 5.32 2.86
N VAL A 378 40.26 5.22 2.05
CA VAL A 378 40.16 4.20 0.98
C VAL A 378 41.24 4.41 -0.09
N GLU A 379 41.45 5.65 -0.56
CA GLU A 379 42.50 5.92 -1.55
C GLU A 379 43.90 5.56 -1.02
N LYS A 380 44.16 5.81 0.27
CA LYS A 380 45.43 5.49 0.91
C LYS A 380 45.62 4.00 1.18
N GLU A 381 44.55 3.28 1.52
CA GLU A 381 44.60 1.85 1.84
C GLU A 381 44.70 0.97 0.59
N PHE A 382 44.19 1.44 -0.55
CA PHE A 382 44.16 0.67 -1.80
C PHE A 382 45.16 1.14 -2.87
N GLU A 383 46.01 2.12 -2.58
CA GLU A 383 47.01 2.69 -3.52
C GLU A 383 46.44 2.99 -4.92
N ILE A 384 45.16 3.37 -4.99
CA ILE A 384 44.44 3.63 -6.24
C ILE A 384 44.93 4.97 -6.79
N GLY A 385 46.00 4.95 -7.59
CA GLY A 385 46.47 6.14 -8.30
C GLY A 385 47.94 6.20 -8.69
N LYS A 386 48.78 5.22 -8.33
CA LYS A 386 50.24 5.32 -8.60
C LYS A 386 50.74 4.77 -9.94
N ASP A 387 49.92 4.11 -10.74
CA ASP A 387 50.41 3.39 -11.94
C ASP A 387 50.16 4.10 -13.29
N LYS A 388 50.10 5.43 -13.31
CA LYS A 388 50.03 6.18 -14.58
C LYS A 388 51.17 7.19 -14.73
N GLU A 389 52.39 6.71 -14.63
CA GLU A 389 53.54 7.35 -15.29
C GLU A 389 54.66 6.31 -15.47
N GLY A 390 54.81 5.78 -16.69
CA GLY A 390 56.02 5.06 -17.09
C GLY A 390 55.80 3.74 -17.82
N ARG A 391 55.44 3.78 -19.11
CA ARG A 391 56.12 3.07 -20.22
C ARG A 391 55.55 3.43 -21.57
#